data_AF-A0A2D4F7P4-F1
#
_entry.id   AF-A0A2D4F7P4-F1
#
_cell.length_a   1.000
_cell.length_b   1.000
_cell.length_c   1.000
_cell.angle_alpha   90.00
_cell.angle_beta   90.00
_cell.angle_gamma   90.00
#
_symmetry.space_group_name_H-M   'P 1'
#
loop_
_entity.id
_entity.type
_entity.pdbx_description
1 polymer ?
#
loop_
_entity_poly.entity_id
_entity_poly.type
_entity_poly.pdbx_seq_one_letter_code
_entity_poly.pdbx_strand_id
1 'polypeptide(L)'
;KECGRMFNVTSTFYLNARGAFTPDQIKYGNRRRLNPEKKEYTFYSNPHKSWSQLDIIWMNVEIGNELETIEIMTNVWADNNPLMIIWKRRKKTRRRWTLNSQIVKEKEYVTKI
;
A
#
# COMPACT_ATOMS: atom_id res chain seq x y z
N LYS A 1 5.78 12.49 -14.80
CA LYS A 1 5.07 11.21 -14.62
C LYS A 1 5.00 10.94 -13.12
N GLU A 2 3.88 11.30 -12.51
CA GLU A 2 3.52 10.86 -11.15
C GLU A 2 3.42 9.34 -11.13
N CYS A 3 3.87 8.72 -10.05
CA CYS A 3 3.91 7.26 -9.93
C CYS A 3 2.83 6.83 -8.93
N GLY A 4 1.56 6.96 -9.34
CA GLY A 4 0.44 6.37 -8.61
C GLY A 4 0.45 4.85 -8.76
N ARG A 5 0.25 4.12 -7.66
CA ARG A 5 0.00 2.67 -7.70
C ARG A 5 -1.38 2.41 -7.11
N MET A 6 -2.25 1.81 -7.92
CA MET A 6 -3.59 1.41 -7.52
C MET A 6 -3.51 0.03 -6.87
N PHE A 7 -4.14 -0.13 -5.70
CA PHE A 7 -4.23 -1.40 -5.01
C PHE A 7 -5.70 -1.79 -4.90
N ASN A 8 -6.05 -2.99 -5.36
CA ASN A 8 -7.34 -3.59 -5.04
C ASN A 8 -7.22 -4.20 -3.65
N VAL A 9 -7.99 -3.64 -2.70
CA VAL A 9 -7.86 -3.98 -1.29
C VAL A 9 -9.06 -4.79 -0.82
N THR A 10 -8.80 -6.03 -0.39
CA THR A 10 -9.65 -6.74 0.55
C THR A 10 -9.13 -6.45 1.96
N SER A 11 -9.63 -5.35 2.52
CA SER A 11 -9.76 -5.05 3.95
C SER A 11 -8.53 -4.67 4.79
N THR A 12 -7.27 -4.97 4.47
CA THR A 12 -6.11 -4.40 5.22
C THR A 12 -4.80 -4.50 4.43
N PHE A 13 -4.03 -3.41 4.33
CA PHE A 13 -2.68 -3.45 3.74
C PHE A 13 -1.62 -2.97 4.72
N TYR A 14 -0.55 -3.77 4.83
CA TYR A 14 0.66 -3.46 5.58
C TYR A 14 1.81 -3.20 4.61
N LEU A 15 2.41 -2.00 4.66
CA LEU A 15 3.54 -1.61 3.80
C LEU A 15 4.81 -1.40 4.62
N ASN A 16 5.83 -2.27 4.44
CA ASN A 16 7.14 -2.13 5.06
C ASN A 16 8.24 -1.85 4.01
N ALA A 17 9.22 -1.03 4.38
CA ALA A 17 10.39 -0.70 3.59
C ALA A 17 11.51 -1.74 3.75
N ARG A 18 11.62 -2.42 4.90
CA ARG A 18 12.69 -3.38 5.25
C ARG A 18 12.25 -4.34 6.36
N GLY A 19 11.96 -5.60 6.04
CA GLY A 19 11.80 -6.67 7.03
C GLY A 19 10.54 -6.57 7.90
N ALA A 20 10.35 -7.50 8.85
CA ALA A 20 9.11 -7.65 9.64
C ALA A 20 8.72 -6.38 10.43
N PHE A 21 7.41 -6.15 10.58
CA PHE A 21 6.89 -5.05 11.41
C PHE A 21 7.07 -5.36 12.89
N THR A 22 7.66 -4.44 13.63
CA THR A 22 7.53 -4.42 15.10
C THR A 22 6.27 -3.62 15.49
N PRO A 23 5.45 -4.08 16.45
CA PRO A 23 4.20 -3.43 16.83
C PRO A 23 4.35 -1.93 17.16
N ASP A 24 5.49 -1.56 17.76
CA ASP A 24 5.80 -0.20 18.19
C ASP A 24 6.02 0.79 17.03
N GLN A 25 6.22 0.28 15.81
CA GLN A 25 6.40 1.10 14.61
C GLN A 25 5.11 1.39 13.84
N ILE A 26 3.99 0.77 14.24
CA ILE A 26 2.68 1.04 13.65
C ILE A 26 2.08 2.26 14.35
N LYS A 27 2.40 3.46 13.86
CA LYS A 27 1.82 4.71 14.36
C LYS A 27 0.67 5.17 13.46
N TYR A 28 -0.54 4.80 13.88
CA TYR A 28 -1.83 5.31 13.39
C TYR A 28 -2.18 4.99 11.92
N GLY A 29 -3.49 5.02 11.61
CA GLY A 29 -3.96 4.87 10.24
C GLY A 29 -3.54 6.06 9.40
N ASN A 30 -2.65 5.86 8.43
CA ASN A 30 -1.95 6.94 7.72
C ASN A 30 -2.88 7.88 6.95
N ARG A 31 -4.02 7.36 6.48
CA ARG A 31 -5.04 8.18 5.81
C ARG A 31 -5.60 9.27 6.71
N ARG A 32 -5.90 8.96 7.98
CA ARG A 32 -6.42 9.94 8.95
C ARG A 32 -5.39 11.03 9.27
N ARG A 33 -4.11 10.69 9.21
CA ARG A 33 -3.00 11.64 9.40
C ARG A 33 -2.85 12.60 8.21
N LEU A 34 -2.99 12.09 6.98
CA LEU A 34 -2.82 12.90 5.77
C LEU A 34 -4.05 13.77 5.46
N ASN A 35 -5.26 13.26 5.72
CA ASN A 35 -6.50 13.96 5.39
C ASN A 35 -7.41 14.08 6.65
N PRO A 36 -7.04 14.86 7.67
CA PRO A 36 -7.78 14.91 8.94
C PRO A 36 -9.19 15.49 8.80
N GLU A 37 -9.40 16.41 7.85
CA GLU A 37 -10.68 17.11 7.66
C GLU A 37 -11.66 16.36 6.74
N LYS A 38 -11.17 15.41 5.95
CA LYS A 38 -12.00 14.73 4.93
C LYS A 38 -12.71 13.51 5.52
N LYS A 39 -14.04 13.55 5.55
CA LYS A 39 -14.91 12.41 5.86
C LYS A 39 -15.17 11.60 4.58
N GLU A 40 -14.21 10.76 4.22
CA GLU A 40 -14.32 9.86 3.08
C GLU A 40 -14.61 8.42 3.54
N TYR A 41 -15.32 7.64 2.75
CA TYR A 41 -15.76 6.28 3.11
C TYR A 41 -15.39 5.28 2.02
N THR A 42 -15.06 4.06 2.41
CA THR A 42 -14.67 3.01 1.46
C THR A 42 -15.76 1.99 1.23
N PHE A 43 -16.68 1.83 2.17
CA PHE A 43 -17.72 0.81 2.11
C PHE A 43 -19.10 1.39 2.42
N TYR A 44 -20.10 0.93 1.68
CA TYR A 44 -21.51 1.19 1.94
C TYR A 44 -22.22 -0.08 2.40
N SER A 45 -22.85 -0.03 3.58
CA SER A 45 -23.68 -1.11 4.08
C SER A 45 -25.12 -0.91 3.63
N ASN A 46 -25.59 -1.72 2.67
CA ASN A 46 -26.98 -1.68 2.21
C ASN A 46 -28.00 -1.91 3.34
N PRO A 47 -27.85 -2.90 4.25
CA PRO A 47 -28.84 -3.16 5.31
C PRO A 47 -28.99 -1.99 6.28
N HIS A 48 -27.88 -1.34 6.65
CA HIS A 48 -27.84 -0.27 7.64
C HIS A 48 -27.91 1.13 7.00
N LYS A 49 -27.93 1.20 5.67
CA LYS A 49 -27.88 2.43 4.85
C LYS A 49 -26.79 3.40 5.32
N SER A 50 -25.66 2.86 5.76
CA SER A 50 -24.59 3.63 6.39
C SER A 50 -23.27 3.48 5.65
N TRP A 51 -22.50 4.57 5.66
CA TRP A 51 -21.16 4.60 5.11
C TRP A 51 -20.14 4.35 6.22
N SER A 52 -19.17 3.50 5.92
CA SER A 52 -18.09 3.18 6.85
C SER A 52 -16.73 3.21 6.16
N GLN A 53 -15.71 3.49 6.96
CA GLN A 53 -14.33 3.44 6.54
C GLN A 53 -13.73 2.17 7.13
N LEU A 54 -13.65 1.12 6.30
CA LEU A 54 -13.10 -0.18 6.73
C LEU A 54 -11.64 -0.35 6.30
N ASP A 55 -11.26 0.23 5.16
CA ASP A 55 -9.90 0.07 4.65
C ASP A 55 -8.95 1.06 5.32
N ILE A 56 -8.02 0.49 6.10
CA ILE A 56 -6.98 1.22 6.79
C ILE A 56 -5.62 0.78 6.21
N ILE A 57 -4.78 1.78 5.93
CA ILE A 57 -3.41 1.55 5.49
C ILE A 57 -2.48 1.77 6.68
N TRP A 58 -1.81 0.69 7.09
CA TRP A 58 -0.79 0.71 8.12
C TRP A 58 0.59 0.71 7.46
N MET A 59 1.44 1.66 7.85
CA MET A 59 2.79 1.78 7.34
C MET A 59 3.69 2.38 8.42
N ASN A 60 5.00 2.21 8.23
CA ASN A 60 5.99 2.84 9.08
C ASN A 60 6.00 4.37 8.86
N VAL A 61 6.32 5.13 9.91
CA VAL A 61 6.47 6.58 9.88
C VAL A 61 7.40 7.05 8.76
N GLU A 62 8.50 6.33 8.50
CA GLU A 62 9.45 6.64 7.42
C GLU A 62 8.76 6.66 6.05
N ILE A 63 8.02 5.60 5.74
CA ILE A 63 7.28 5.42 4.48
C ILE A 63 6.13 6.43 4.41
N GLY A 64 5.43 6.65 5.52
CA GLY A 64 4.32 7.62 5.58
C GLY A 64 4.78 9.05 5.30
N ASN A 65 6.00 9.42 5.66
CA ASN A 65 6.55 10.74 5.34
C ASN A 65 6.86 10.91 3.84
N GLU A 66 7.03 9.81 3.10
CA GLU A 66 7.25 9.79 1.64
C GLU A 66 5.95 9.85 0.84
N LEU A 67 4.80 9.71 1.48
CA LEU A 67 3.52 9.84 0.81
C LEU A 67 3.21 11.30 0.51
N GLU A 68 2.61 11.50 -0.65
CA GLU A 68 2.09 12.79 -1.08
C GLU A 68 0.61 12.88 -0.70
N THR A 69 -0.22 11.98 -1.23
CA THR A 69 -1.65 11.91 -0.93
C THR A 69 -2.16 10.48 -0.97
N ILE A 70 -3.31 10.26 -0.31
CA ILE A 70 -4.10 9.03 -0.43
C ILE A 70 -5.51 9.47 -0.83
N GLU A 71 -6.03 8.87 -1.89
CA GLU A 71 -7.32 9.21 -2.48
C GLU A 71 -8.20 7.96 -2.57
N ILE A 72 -9.50 8.14 -2.33
CA ILE A 72 -10.49 7.08 -2.55
C ILE A 72 -11.01 7.22 -3.97
N MET A 73 -10.86 6.16 -4.75
CA MET A 73 -11.37 6.10 -6.11
C MET A 73 -12.79 5.53 -6.07
N THR A 74 -13.67 6.07 -6.90
CA THR A 74 -15.01 5.50 -7.08
C THR A 74 -14.91 4.22 -7.92
N ASN A 75 -15.65 3.19 -7.51
CA ASN A 75 -15.68 1.91 -8.20
C ASN A 75 -17.11 1.44 -8.43
N VAL A 76 -17.31 0.76 -9.56
CA VAL A 76 -18.59 0.15 -9.96
C VAL A 76 -18.53 -1.38 -9.84
N TRP A 77 -17.32 -1.95 -9.79
CA TRP A 77 -17.08 -3.39 -9.93
C TRP A 77 -17.04 -4.15 -8.60
N ALA A 78 -16.91 -3.47 -7.46
CA ALA A 78 -16.84 -4.09 -6.15
C ALA A 78 -17.52 -3.23 -5.09
N ASP A 79 -17.94 -3.86 -3.99
CA ASP A 79 -18.63 -3.20 -2.87
C ASP A 79 -17.73 -2.22 -2.11
N ASN A 80 -16.41 -2.38 -2.23
CA ASN A 80 -15.41 -1.48 -1.65
C ASN A 80 -14.81 -0.56 -2.72
N ASN A 81 -14.68 0.71 -2.38
CA ASN A 81 -13.95 1.70 -3.15
C ASN A 81 -12.43 1.49 -2.99
N PRO A 82 -11.66 1.36 -4.09
CA PRO A 82 -10.22 1.21 -4.03
C PRO A 82 -9.52 2.47 -3.52
N LEU A 83 -8.37 2.27 -2.90
CA LEU A 83 -7.51 3.34 -2.42
C LEU A 83 -6.33 3.54 -3.37
N MET A 84 -6.14 4.78 -3.82
CA MET A 84 -4.99 5.20 -4.59
C MET A 84 -3.98 5.89 -3.67
N ILE A 85 -2.74 5.42 -3.73
CA ILE A 85 -1.63 5.95 -2.95
C ILE A 85 -0.68 6.68 -3.91
N ILE A 86 -0.49 7.97 -3.68
CA ILE A 86 0.44 8.82 -4.43
C ILE A 86 1.69 9.06 -3.58
N TRP A 87 2.84 8.75 -4.16
CA TRP A 87 4.14 8.87 -3.50
C TRP A 87 4.83 10.16 -3.94
N LYS A 88 5.47 10.87 -3.01
CA LYS A 88 6.36 11.99 -3.33
C LYS A 88 7.41 11.50 -4.32
N ARG A 89 7.72 12.35 -5.31
CA ARG A 89 8.66 12.03 -6.38
C ARG A 89 10.03 11.60 -5.83
N ARG A 90 10.25 10.29 -5.73
CA ARG A 90 11.58 9.72 -5.54
C ARG A 90 12.25 9.56 -6.90
N LYS A 91 13.49 10.03 -7.03
CA LYS A 91 14.36 9.60 -8.14
C LYS A 91 14.56 8.10 -7.97
N LYS A 92 13.75 7.29 -8.66
CA LYS A 92 14.02 5.86 -8.79
C LYS A 92 15.39 5.74 -9.44
N THR A 93 16.42 5.41 -8.67
CA THR A 93 17.58 4.76 -9.26
C THR A 93 17.04 3.53 -9.96
N ARG A 94 17.14 3.48 -11.29
CA ARG A 94 16.78 2.30 -12.07
C ARG A 94 17.73 1.18 -11.63
N ARG A 95 17.40 0.49 -10.55
CA ARG A 95 18.03 -0.78 -10.24
C ARG A 95 17.54 -1.72 -11.32
N ARG A 96 18.43 -2.06 -12.24
CA ARG A 96 18.21 -3.17 -13.17
C ARG A 96 17.95 -4.39 -12.29
N TRP A 97 16.93 -5.18 -12.60
CA TRP A 97 16.78 -6.47 -11.97
C TRP A 97 18.03 -7.27 -12.30
N THR A 98 18.93 -7.38 -11.34
CA THR A 98 20.13 -8.20 -11.46
C THR A 98 19.77 -9.54 -10.86
N LEU A 99 19.93 -10.61 -11.64
CA LEU A 99 19.81 -11.97 -11.13
C LEU A 99 20.76 -12.12 -9.93
N ASN A 100 20.25 -12.60 -8.79
CA ASN A 100 21.11 -12.89 -7.65
C ASN A 100 22.05 -14.04 -8.04
N SER A 101 23.34 -13.76 -8.11
CA SER A 101 24.37 -14.72 -8.54
C SER A 101 24.53 -15.89 -7.56
N GLN A 102 24.00 -15.79 -6.34
CA GLN A 102 23.97 -16.89 -5.37
C GLN A 102 22.97 -17.98 -5.78
N ILE A 103 21.80 -17.60 -6.32
CA ILE A 103 20.77 -18.55 -6.77
C ILE A 103 21.31 -19.44 -7.89
N VAL A 104 22.12 -18.87 -8.79
CA VAL A 104 22.75 -19.62 -9.90
C VAL A 104 23.82 -20.61 -9.40
N LYS A 105 24.34 -20.42 -8.19
CA LYS A 105 25.38 -21.28 -7.58
C LYS A 105 24.80 -22.41 -6.73
N GLU A 106 23.49 -22.41 -6.49
CA GLU A 106 22.82 -23.45 -5.72
C GLU A 106 22.76 -24.76 -6.54
N LYS A 107 23.28 -25.85 -5.96
CA LYS A 107 23.43 -27.15 -6.63
C LYS A 107 22.09 -27.75 -7.11
N GLU A 108 20.99 -27.38 -6.46
CA GLU A 108 19.63 -27.82 -6.83
C GLU A 108 19.15 -27.25 -8.17
N TYR A 109 19.67 -26.10 -8.59
CA TYR A 109 19.27 -25.43 -9.84
C TYR A 109 20.20 -25.75 -11.01
N VAL A 110 21.46 -26.08 -10.75
CA VAL A 110 22.42 -26.50 -11.78
C VAL A 110 22.09 -27.89 -12.35
N THR A 111 21.47 -28.76 -11.57
CA THR A 111 21.17 -30.15 -11.95
C THR A 111 19.85 -30.34 -12.72
N LYS A 112 19.02 -29.29 -12.84
CA LYS A 112 17.73 -29.33 -13.54
C LYS A 112 17.72 -28.58 -14.89
N ILE A 113 18.88 -28.11 -15.34
CA ILE A 113 19.12 -27.55 -16.68
C ILE A 113 19.68 -28.67 -17.55
#